data_AF-A0A8J6R0L7-F1
#
_entry.id   AF-A0A8J6R0L7-F1
#
_cell.length_a   1.000
_cell.length_b   1.000
_cell.length_c   1.000
_cell.angle_alpha   90.00
_cell.angle_beta   90.00
_cell.angle_gamma   90.00
#
_symmetry.space_group_name_H-M   'P 1'
#
loop_
_entity.id
_entity.type
_entity.pdbx_description
1 polymer ?
#
loop_
_entity_poly.entity_id
_entity_poly.type
_entity_poly.pdbx_seq_one_letter_code
_entity_poly.pdbx_strand_id
1 'polypeptide(L)' 'MALSEAEGLLRIAAADLETAVASTDPTVFREGAWGFWLQQAVEKALKAWLLHLGDDDPPLTHDLRRLLRLLAARGADATR' A
#
# COMPACT_ATOMS: atom_id res chain seq x y z
N MET A 1 -0.86 3.68 23.66
CA MET A 1 -0.33 2.45 23.06
C MET A 1 0.39 2.83 21.78
N ALA A 2 1.59 2.29 21.54
CA ALA A 2 2.22 2.38 20.24
C ALA A 2 1.44 1.50 19.25
N LEU A 3 1.36 1.93 18.00
CA LEU A 3 0.70 1.17 16.93
C LEU A 3 1.58 -0.01 16.54
N SER A 4 0.96 -1.12 16.18
CA SER A 4 1.66 -2.21 15.50
C SER A 4 2.22 -1.73 14.16
N GLU A 5 3.20 -2.43 13.62
CA GLU A 5 3.77 -2.09 12.32
C GLU A 5 2.72 -2.12 11.19
N ALA A 6 1.80 -3.09 11.23
CA ALA A 6 0.68 -3.17 10.30
C ALA A 6 -0.22 -1.92 10.36
N GLU A 7 -0.60 -1.47 11.57
CA GLU A 7 -1.36 -0.23 11.75
C GLU A 7 -0.55 1.03 11.40
N GLY A 8 0.77 0.96 11.54
CA GLY A 8 1.75 1.93 11.04
C GLY A 8 1.59 2.12 9.54
N LEU A 9 1.75 1.04 8.79
CA LEU A 9 1.67 1.02 7.34
C LEU A 9 0.30 1.39 6.80
N LEU A 10 -0.80 0.93 7.41
CA LEU A 10 -2.15 1.31 6.97
C LEU A 10 -2.42 2.81 7.07
N ARG A 11 -1.90 3.49 8.10
CA ARG A 11 -2.02 4.94 8.21
C ARG A 11 -1.24 5.66 7.13
N ILE A 12 -0.04 5.17 6.81
CA ILE A 12 0.75 5.76 5.72
C ILE A 12 0.04 5.50 4.39
N ALA A 13 -0.52 4.31 4.17
CA ALA A 13 -1.32 4.00 2.99
C ALA A 13 -2.52 4.97 2.83
N ALA A 14 -3.20 5.31 3.92
CA ALA A 14 -4.29 6.28 3.91
C ALA A 14 -3.80 7.69 3.53
N ALA A 15 -2.70 8.16 4.12
CA ALA A 15 -2.11 9.45 3.77
C ALA A 15 -1.62 9.52 2.31
N ASP A 16 -1.06 8.43 1.79
CA ASP A 16 -0.67 8.32 0.38
C ASP A 16 -1.90 8.37 -0.54
N LEU A 17 -3.02 7.74 -0.16
CA LEU A 17 -4.28 7.81 -0.91
C LEU A 17 -4.84 9.23 -0.94
N GLU A 18 -4.86 9.93 0.20
CA GLU A 18 -5.25 11.34 0.27
C GLU A 18 -4.39 12.20 -0.66
N THR A 19 -3.08 11.96 -0.68
CA THR A 19 -2.14 12.66 -1.56
C THR A 19 -2.36 12.31 -3.04
N ALA A 20 -2.71 11.05 -3.35
CA ALA A 20 -3.07 10.63 -4.71
C ALA A 20 -4.30 11.39 -5.21
N VAL A 21 -5.32 11.55 -4.37
CA VAL A 21 -6.53 12.33 -4.69
C VAL A 21 -6.19 13.81 -4.86
N ALA A 22 -5.40 14.41 -3.96
CA ALA A 22 -5.00 15.81 -4.09
C ALA A 22 -4.16 16.09 -5.34
N SER A 23 -3.39 15.10 -5.81
CA SER A 23 -2.49 15.24 -6.97
C SER A 23 -3.14 14.93 -8.32
N THR A 24 -4.47 14.82 -8.38
CA THR A 24 -5.20 14.75 -9.65
C THR A 24 -5.37 16.11 -10.32
N ASP A 25 -5.18 17.23 -9.60
CA ASP A 25 -5.23 18.57 -10.18
C ASP A 25 -3.95 18.89 -10.96
N PRO A 26 -4.00 18.94 -12.31
CA PRO A 26 -2.82 19.16 -13.15
C PRO A 26 -2.32 20.61 -13.11
N THR A 27 -3.07 21.55 -12.51
CA THR A 27 -2.64 22.94 -12.33
C THR A 27 -1.69 23.10 -11.15
N VAL A 28 -1.74 22.17 -10.20
CA VAL A 28 -0.89 22.14 -8.99
C VAL A 28 0.19 21.08 -9.10
N PHE A 29 -0.11 19.93 -9.69
CA PHE A 29 0.79 18.78 -9.79
C PHE A 29 1.13 18.44 -11.23
N ARG A 30 2.31 17.85 -11.44
CA ARG A 30 2.69 17.25 -12.72
C ARG A 30 1.65 16.20 -13.11
N GLU A 31 1.21 16.22 -14.38
CA GLU A 31 0.32 15.20 -14.93
C GLU A 31 0.84 13.78 -14.63
N GLY A 32 -0.05 12.94 -14.10
CA GLY A 32 0.27 11.57 -13.68
C GLY A 32 0.98 11.43 -12.32
N ALA A 33 1.22 12.50 -11.57
CA ALA A 33 1.80 12.43 -10.22
C ALA A 33 0.96 11.56 -9.26
N TRP A 34 -0.37 11.59 -9.42
CA TRP A 34 -1.31 10.74 -8.67
C TRP A 34 -0.98 9.25 -8.76
N GLY A 35 -0.42 8.77 -9.87
CA GLY A 35 -0.11 7.36 -10.07
C GLY A 35 0.97 6.84 -9.12
N PHE A 36 1.95 7.68 -8.78
CA PHE A 36 3.00 7.33 -7.82
C PHE A 36 2.42 7.15 -6.41
N TRP A 37 1.62 8.12 -5.95
CA TRP A 37 0.99 8.06 -4.64
C TRP A 37 -0.02 6.93 -4.53
N LEU A 38 -0.77 6.65 -5.60
CA LEU A 38 -1.68 5.52 -5.64
C LEU A 38 -0.94 4.18 -5.52
N GLN A 39 0.19 4.02 -6.23
CA GLN A 39 1.03 2.82 -6.09
C GLN A 39 1.53 2.67 -4.64
N GLN A 40 2.01 3.76 -4.03
CA GLN A 40 2.49 3.78 -2.64
C GLN A 40 1.40 3.38 -1.64
N ALA A 41 0.18 3.89 -1.82
CA ALA A 41 -0.97 3.55 -0.99
C ALA A 41 -1.28 2.05 -1.06
N VAL A 42 -1.41 1.51 -2.28
CA VAL A 42 -1.69 0.08 -2.50
C VAL A 42 -0.58 -0.79 -1.92
N GLU A 43 0.69 -0.46 -2.18
CA GLU A 43 1.83 -1.22 -1.68
C GLU A 43 1.83 -1.34 -0.16
N LYS A 44 1.64 -0.22 0.55
CA LYS A 44 1.67 -0.21 2.02
C LYS A 44 0.47 -0.93 2.61
N ALA A 45 -0.70 -0.84 1.99
CA ALA A 45 -1.86 -1.62 2.40
C ALA A 45 -1.62 -3.14 2.25
N LEU A 46 -1.03 -3.59 1.14
CA LEU A 46 -0.71 -5.00 0.94
C LEU A 46 0.35 -5.51 1.93
N LYS A 47 1.38 -4.71 2.21
CA LYS A 47 2.41 -5.05 3.22
C LYS A 47 1.83 -5.10 4.63
N ALA A 48 0.95 -4.17 4.98
CA ALA A 48 0.25 -4.21 6.26
C ALA A 48 -0.61 -5.48 6.39
N TRP A 49 -1.27 -5.92 5.31
CA TRP A 49 -2.02 -7.17 5.31
C TRP A 49 -1.12 -8.39 5.49
N LEU A 50 0.06 -8.43 4.83
CA LEU A 50 1.04 -9.50 5.06
C LEU A 50 1.49 -9.56 6.53
N LEU A 51 1.81 -8.43 7.16
CA LEU A 51 2.13 -8.35 8.59
C LEU A 51 0.98 -8.84 9.47
N HIS A 52 -0.26 -8.45 9.13
CA HIS A 52 -1.43 -8.91 9.86
C HIS A 52 -1.63 -10.43 9.79
N LEU A 53 -1.20 -11.07 8.69
CA LEU A 53 -1.22 -12.52 8.53
C LEU A 53 -0.01 -13.23 9.19
N GLY A 54 0.83 -12.51 9.94
CA GLY A 54 2.00 -13.06 10.64
C GLY A 54 3.26 -13.16 9.78
N ASP A 55 3.38 -12.35 8.72
CA ASP A 55 4.64 -12.18 8.00
C ASP A 55 5.50 -11.13 8.69
N ASP A 56 6.51 -11.56 9.45
CA ASP A 56 7.33 -10.65 10.26
C ASP A 56 8.22 -9.70 9.43
N ASP A 57 8.44 -10.01 8.15
CA ASP A 57 9.26 -9.19 7.25
C ASP A 57 8.74 -9.21 5.79
N PRO A 58 7.73 -8.36 5.45
CA PRO A 58 7.27 -8.23 4.08
C PRO A 58 8.41 -7.79 3.15
N PRO A 59 8.46 -8.30 1.90
CA PRO A 59 9.60 -8.02 1.03
C PRO A 59 9.76 -6.53 0.73
N LEU A 60 11.01 -6.07 0.73
CA LEU A 60 11.43 -4.74 0.29
C LEU A 60 11.32 -4.61 -1.24
N THR A 61 10.09 -4.59 -1.74
CA THR A 61 9.76 -4.50 -3.15
C THR A 61 8.60 -3.54 -3.37
N HIS A 62 8.60 -2.92 -4.55
CA HIS A 62 7.50 -2.11 -5.06
C HIS A 62 6.64 -2.87 -6.10
N ASP A 63 6.95 -4.15 -6.37
CA ASP A 63 6.19 -4.97 -7.31
C ASP A 63 4.89 -5.47 -6.67
N LEU A 64 3.80 -4.76 -6.94
CA LEU A 64 2.46 -5.11 -6.45
C LEU A 64 2.05 -6.55 -6.81
N ARG A 65 2.47 -7.06 -7.97
CA ARG A 65 2.15 -8.44 -8.39
C ARG A 65 2.84 -9.48 -7.52
N ARG A 66 4.02 -9.15 -6.98
CA ARG A 66 4.70 -10.02 -6.01
C ARG A 66 3.95 -10.02 -4.68
N LEU A 67 3.52 -8.86 -4.20
CA LEU A 67 2.77 -8.75 -2.93
C LEU A 67 1.41 -9.47 -3.01
N LEU A 68 0.66 -9.31 -4.10
CA LEU A 68 -0.59 -10.01 -4.33
C LEU A 68 -0.42 -11.54 -4.37
N ARG A 69 0.64 -12.03 -5.01
CA ARG A 69 0.96 -13.47 -5.02
C ARG A 69 1.28 -14.02 -3.63
N LEU A 70 1.98 -13.24 -2.79
CA LEU A 70 2.27 -13.63 -1.41
C LEU A 70 1.00 -13.69 -0.55
N LEU A 71 0.09 -12.72 -0.72
CA LEU A 71 -1.21 -12.75 -0.07
C LEU A 71 -2.02 -13.97 -0.50
N ALA A 72 -2.12 -14.23 -1.80
CA ALA A 72 -2.80 -15.41 -2.33
C ALA A 72 -2.22 -16.73 -1.78
N ALA A 73 -0.89 -16.83 -1.66
CA ALA A 73 -0.21 -17.98 -1.06
C ALA A 73 -0.55 -18.18 0.43
N ARG A 74 -0.99 -17.13 1.13
CA ARG A 74 -1.49 -17.21 2.52
C ARG A 74 -3.02 -17.38 2.61
N GLY A 75 -3.69 -17.67 1.49
CA GLY A 75 -5.14 -17.87 1.45
C GLY A 75 -5.96 -16.58 1.52
N ALA A 76 -5.32 -15.42 1.38
CA ALA A 76 -6.03 -14.15 1.25
C ALA A 76 -6.60 -13.99 -0.17
N ASP A 77 -7.91 -13.74 -0.27
CA ASP A 77 -8.55 -13.38 -1.53
C ASP A 77 -8.31 -11.90 -1.83
N ALA A 78 -7.23 -11.63 -2.56
CA ALA A 78 -6.87 -10.31 -3.05
C ALA A 78 -7.34 -10.06 -4.50
N THR A 79 -8.31 -10.84 -5.00
CA THR A 79 -8.75 -10.81 -6.42
C THR A 79 -10.00 -9.99 -6.68
N ARG A 80 -10.53 -9.28 -5.68
CA ARG A 80 -11.73 -8.45 -5.80
C ARG A 80 -11.44 -6.97 -5.90
#